data_AF-A0A540MSH1-F1
#
_entry.id   AF-A0A540MSH1-F1
#
_cell.length_a   1.000
_cell.length_b   1.000
_cell.length_c   1.000
_cell.angle_alpha   90.00
_cell.angle_beta   90.00
_cell.angle_gamma   90.00
#
_symmetry.space_group_name_H-M   'P 1'
#
loop_
_entity.id
_entity.type
_entity.pdbx_description
1 polymer ?
#
loop_
_entity_poly.entity_id
_entity_poly.type
_entity_poly.pdbx_seq_one_letter_code
_entity_poly.pdbx_strand_id
1 'polypeptide(L)' 'MAPAAPKSGIFVGLNKGHIVTKRELPPRPSDRKGVGKDKRALKVAKRKLGTHKRAKKKREEMSNVLRKMR' A
#
# COMPACT_ATOMS: atom_id res chain seq x y z
N MET A 1 -3.26 11.58 6.91
CA MET A 1 -4.37 11.21 6.01
C MET A 1 -5.59 11.85 6.65
N ALA A 2 -6.25 12.80 5.98
CA ALA A 2 -7.41 13.50 6.58
C ALA A 2 -8.46 12.46 7.03
N PRO A 3 -9.14 12.65 8.17
CA PRO A 3 -10.24 11.78 8.56
C PRO A 3 -11.25 11.77 7.42
N ALA A 4 -11.62 10.57 6.96
CA ALA A 4 -12.61 10.43 5.92
C ALA A 4 -13.90 11.14 6.36
N ALA A 5 -14.47 11.95 5.47
CA ALA A 5 -15.69 12.71 5.78
C ALA A 5 -16.78 11.81 6.38
N PRO A 6 -17.53 12.29 7.39
CA PRO A 6 -18.61 11.50 7.98
C PRO A 6 -19.65 11.17 6.93
N LYS A 7 -20.28 10.00 7.07
CA LYS A 7 -21.35 9.59 6.17
C LYS A 7 -22.54 10.53 6.35
N SER A 8 -23.16 10.96 5.25
CA SER A 8 -24.19 12.00 5.21
C SER A 8 -25.59 11.52 5.62
N GLY A 9 -25.78 10.22 5.91
CA GLY A 9 -27.10 9.67 6.26
C GLY A 9 -28.06 9.53 5.07
N ILE A 10 -27.66 9.98 3.88
CA ILE A 10 -28.47 9.96 2.66
C ILE A 10 -28.36 8.58 1.99
N PHE A 11 -29.42 8.13 1.32
CA PHE A 11 -29.45 6.86 0.59
C PHE A 11 -28.53 6.85 -0.66
N VAL A 12 -28.29 8.00 -1.28
CA VAL A 12 -27.46 8.19 -2.49
C VAL A 12 -26.47 9.35 -2.36
N GLY A 13 -25.37 9.36 -3.12
CA GLY A 13 -24.27 10.36 -3.06
C GLY A 13 -22.90 9.83 -2.62
N LEU A 14 -21.85 10.66 -2.64
CA LEU A 14 -20.45 10.25 -2.36
C LEU A 14 -20.23 9.76 -0.92
N ASN A 15 -20.83 10.44 0.06
CA ASN A 15 -20.72 10.08 1.49
C ASN A 15 -21.98 9.35 1.98
N LYS A 16 -22.71 8.68 1.09
CA LYS A 16 -23.97 8.00 1.44
C LYS A 16 -23.80 6.92 2.50
N GLY A 17 -24.91 6.60 3.15
CA GLY A 17 -25.01 5.55 4.16
C GLY A 17 -25.20 6.10 5.57
N HIS A 18 -25.53 5.19 6.48
CA HIS A 18 -25.86 5.53 7.86
C HIS A 18 -24.70 6.23 8.57
N ILE A 19 -25.02 7.27 9.35
CA ILE A 19 -24.06 8.02 10.15
C ILE A 19 -23.52 7.08 11.23
N VAL A 20 -22.33 6.53 10.99
CA VAL A 20 -21.64 5.65 11.94
C VAL A 20 -20.33 6.31 12.34
N THR A 21 -20.13 6.45 13.65
CA THR A 21 -18.84 6.81 14.23
C THR A 21 -17.90 5.61 14.09
N LYS A 22 -16.94 5.69 13.15
CA LYS A 22 -15.97 4.60 12.95
C LYS A 22 -15.02 4.55 14.15
N ARG A 23 -14.97 3.41 14.84
CA ARG A 23 -13.98 3.14 15.89
C ARG A 23 -12.65 2.75 15.26
N GLU A 24 -11.56 3.37 15.69
CA GLU A 24 -10.22 2.96 15.27
C GLU A 24 -9.84 1.65 15.99
N LEU A 25 -9.62 0.60 15.20
CA LEU A 25 -9.20 -0.70 15.73
C LEU A 25 -7.67 -0.75 15.80
N PRO A 26 -7.10 -1.42 16.82
CA PRO A 26 -5.65 -1.59 16.89
C PRO A 26 -5.15 -2.40 15.68
N PRO A 27 -4.04 -1.97 15.04
CA PRO A 27 -3.48 -2.66 13.88
C PRO A 27 -3.02 -4.06 14.27
N ARG A 28 -3.43 -5.06 13.50
CA ARG A 28 -3.19 -6.46 13.85
C ARG A 28 -1.73 -6.81 13.55
N PRO A 29 -1.06 -7.63 14.38
CA PRO A 29 0.29 -8.12 14.07
C PRO A 29 0.39 -8.84 12.71
N SER A 30 -0.72 -9.42 12.22
CA SER A 30 -0.86 -9.96 10.86
C SER A 30 -0.60 -8.92 9.75
N ASP A 31 -0.85 -7.63 10.00
CA ASP A 31 -0.69 -6.55 9.02
C ASP A 31 0.78 -6.15 8.81
N ARG A 32 1.65 -6.52 9.78
CA ARG A 32 3.10 -6.25 9.75
C ARG A 32 3.93 -7.49 9.41
N LYS A 33 3.33 -8.68 9.42
CA LYS A 33 3.97 -9.95 9.05
C LYS A 33 4.17 -9.98 7.54
N GLY A 34 5.41 -9.80 7.07
CA GLY A 34 5.76 -9.96 5.65
C GLY A 34 6.22 -8.71 4.89
N VAL A 35 6.61 -7.61 5.55
CA VAL A 35 7.37 -6.54 4.87
C VAL A 35 8.81 -7.04 4.60
N GLY A 36 8.92 -7.95 3.63
CA GLY A 36 10.04 -8.85 3.44
C GLY A 36 11.25 -8.28 2.70
N LYS A 37 12.05 -9.19 2.13
CA LYS A 37 13.31 -8.92 1.39
C LYS A 37 13.12 -7.90 0.26
N ASP A 38 11.91 -7.73 -0.25
CA ASP A 38 11.61 -6.83 -1.35
C ASP A 38 11.70 -5.34 -0.97
N LYS A 39 11.46 -5.00 0.30
CA LYS A 39 11.72 -3.64 0.80
C LYS A 39 13.23 -3.35 0.80
N ARG A 40 14.04 -4.35 1.14
CA ARG A 40 15.52 -4.26 1.06
C ARG A 40 15.98 -4.14 -0.40
N ALA A 41 15.42 -4.95 -1.30
CA ALA A 41 15.74 -4.89 -2.74
C ALA A 41 15.40 -3.53 -3.35
N LEU A 42 14.23 -2.97 -3.02
CA LEU A 42 13.83 -1.62 -3.45
C LEU A 42 14.79 -0.54 -2.94
N LYS A 43 15.26 -0.66 -1.69
CA LYS A 43 16.23 0.28 -1.11
C LYS A 43 17.57 0.26 -1.84
N VAL A 44 18.06 -0.93 -2.17
CA VAL A 44 19.30 -1.10 -2.94
C VAL A 44 19.14 -0.54 -4.36
N ALA A 45 18.06 -0.88 -5.06
CA ALA A 45 17.78 -0.40 -6.40
C ALA A 45 17.63 1.13 -6.46
N LYS A 46 16.98 1.75 -5.45
CA LYS A 46 16.86 3.20 -5.36
C LYS A 46 18.21 3.89 -5.13
N ARG A 47 19.08 3.31 -4.29
CA ARG A 47 20.44 3.85 -4.09
C ARG A 47 21.27 3.84 -5.38
N LYS A 48 21.09 2.83 -6.22
CA LYS A 48 21.84 2.68 -7.48
C LYS A 48 21.26 3.51 -8.63
N LEU A 49 19.93 3.58 -8.76
CA LEU A 49 19.24 4.22 -9.90
C LEU A 49 18.77 5.66 -9.62
N GLY A 50 18.95 6.14 -8.39
CA GLY A 50 18.59 7.48 -7.93
C GLY A 50 17.12 7.63 -7.56
N THR A 51 16.18 7.35 -8.48
CA THR A 51 14.75 7.69 -8.28
C THR A 51 13.87 6.50 -7.88
N HIS A 52 12.80 6.79 -7.13
CA HIS A 52 11.88 5.76 -6.63
C HIS A 52 11.07 5.08 -7.75
N LYS A 53 10.61 5.84 -8.76
CA LYS A 53 9.89 5.28 -9.92
C LYS A 53 10.79 4.31 -10.70
N ARG A 54 12.08 4.66 -10.91
CA ARG A 54 13.06 3.78 -11.57
C ARG A 54 13.38 2.54 -10.72
N ALA A 55 13.51 2.70 -9.40
CA ALA A 55 13.74 1.59 -8.49
C ALA A 55 12.56 0.60 -8.43
N LYS A 56 11.32 1.10 -8.43
CA LYS A 56 10.11 0.27 -8.52
C LYS A 56 10.07 -0.50 -9.83
N LYS A 57 10.26 0.20 -10.95
CA LYS A 57 10.34 -0.42 -12.28
C LYS A 57 11.41 -1.51 -12.32
N LYS A 58 12.63 -1.24 -11.82
CA LYS A 58 13.70 -2.23 -11.81
C LYS A 58 13.42 -3.41 -10.89
N ARG A 59 12.81 -3.17 -9.72
CA ARG A 59 12.38 -4.23 -8.82
C ARG A 59 11.31 -5.11 -9.47
N GLU A 60 10.35 -4.51 -10.17
CA GLU A 60 9.30 -5.23 -10.90
C GLU A 60 9.88 -6.05 -12.05
N GLU A 61 10.79 -5.48 -12.85
CA GLU A 61 11.52 -6.20 -13.90
C GLU A 61 12.28 -7.42 -13.34
N MET A 62 13.06 -7.24 -12.27
CA MET A 62 13.82 -8.34 -11.65
C MET A 62 12.89 -9.41 -11.04
N SER A 63 11.79 -8.98 -10.43
CA SER A 63 10.77 -9.90 -9.92
C SER A 63 10.12 -10.70 -11.06
N ASN A 64 9.90 -10.08 -12.23
CA ASN A 64 9.31 -10.72 -13.39
C ASN A 64 10.26 -11.73 -14.05
N VAL A 65 11.56 -11.43 -14.12
CA VAL A 65 12.57 -12.37 -14.63
C VAL A 65 12.68 -13.60 -13.72
N LEU A 66 12.78 -13.40 -12.41
CA LEU A 66 12.81 -14.50 -11.43
C LEU A 66 11.53 -15.35 -11.49
N ARG A 67 10.39 -14.74 -11.82
CA ARG A 67 9.13 -15.45 -12.02
C ARG A 67 9.10 -16.23 -13.35
N LYS A 68 9.76 -15.76 -14.40
CA LYS A 68 9.82 -16.44 -15.71
C LYS A 68 10.80 -17.62 -15.72
N MET A 69 11.84 -17.56 -14.88
CA MET A 69 12.85 -18.62 -14.72
C MET A 69 12.40 -19.76 -13.79
N ARG A 70 11.33 -19.55 -13.02
CA ARG A 70 10.72 -20.55 -12.14
C ARG A 70 9.57 -21.23 -12.87
#